data_AF-A0A957JX70-F1
#
_entry.id   AF-A0A957JX70-F1
#
_cell.length_a   1.000
_cell.length_b   1.000
_cell.length_c   1.000
_cell.angle_alpha   90.00
_cell.angle_beta   90.00
_cell.angle_gamma   90.00
#
_symmetry.space_group_name_H-M   'P 1'
#
loop_
_entity.id
_entity.type
_entity.pdbx_description
1 polymer ?
#
loop_
_entity_poly.entity_id
_entity_poly.type
_entity_poly.pdbx_seq_one_letter_code
_entity_poly.pdbx_strand_id
1 'polypeptide(L)'
;ATLEEFFPGFSELVLHREIVTPLDIERVVGLSEGNIFQGEMFSPQMFFNRPAPGWNQYRTPIAGYYQCGSGTHPGGCVIGASGKLAADQILGDLQRV
;
A
#
# COMPACT_ATOMS: atom_id res chain seq x y z
N ALA A 1 -8.55 -22.47 19.17
CA ALA A 1 -7.33 -22.88 19.90
C ALA A 1 -6.73 -21.69 20.64
N THR A 2 -5.97 -20.79 20.02
CA THR A 2 -5.39 -19.64 20.73
C THR A 2 -6.43 -18.65 21.27
N LEU A 3 -7.39 -18.20 20.47
CA LEU A 3 -8.43 -17.28 20.98
C LEU A 3 -9.26 -17.90 22.10
N GLU A 4 -9.49 -19.21 22.06
CA GLU A 4 -10.24 -19.92 23.11
C GLU A 4 -9.50 -19.93 24.46
N GLU A 5 -8.16 -19.96 24.43
CA GLU A 5 -7.32 -19.90 25.63
C GLU A 5 -7.43 -18.54 26.34
N PHE A 6 -7.46 -17.44 25.58
CA PHE A 6 -7.58 -16.09 26.12
C PHE A 6 -9.04 -15.64 26.34
N PHE A 7 -9.98 -16.22 25.58
CA PHE A 7 -11.40 -15.88 25.59
C PHE A 7 -12.25 -17.17 25.57
N PRO A 8 -12.45 -17.83 26.73
CA PRO A 8 -13.24 -19.06 26.80
C PRO A 8 -14.68 -18.84 26.34
N GLY A 9 -15.20 -19.76 25.53
CA GLY A 9 -16.52 -19.70 24.88
C GLY A 9 -16.53 -18.93 23.56
N PHE A 10 -15.42 -18.30 23.13
CA PHE A 10 -15.39 -17.50 21.91
C PHE A 10 -15.82 -18.28 20.67
N SER A 11 -15.37 -19.54 20.54
CA SER A 11 -15.68 -20.36 19.37
C SER A 11 -17.18 -20.62 19.20
N GLU A 12 -17.95 -20.65 20.30
CA GLU A 12 -19.40 -20.83 20.28
C GLU A 12 -20.15 -19.60 19.74
N LEU A 13 -19.52 -18.42 19.77
CA LEU A 13 -20.09 -17.15 19.30
C LEU A 13 -19.87 -16.90 17.80
N VAL A 14 -19.04 -17.71 17.13
CA VAL A 14 -18.69 -17.51 15.72
C VAL A 14 -19.83 -17.99 14.82
N LEU A 15 -20.57 -17.06 14.23
CA LEU A 15 -21.65 -17.37 13.28
C LEU A 15 -21.15 -17.63 11.85
N HIS A 16 -20.07 -16.96 11.46
CA HIS A 16 -19.51 -17.05 10.12
C HIS A 16 -18.00 -16.79 10.17
N ARG A 17 -17.28 -17.33 9.18
CA ARG A 17 -15.85 -17.12 9.01
C ARG A 17 -15.50 -17.01 7.53
N GLU A 18 -14.83 -15.92 7.18
CA GLU A 18 -14.17 -15.72 5.91
C GLU A 18 -12.65 -15.87 6.10
N ILE A 19 -11.99 -16.51 5.15
CA ILE A 19 -10.52 -16.50 5.06
C ILE A 19 -10.17 -15.84 3.74
N VAL A 20 -9.33 -14.82 3.81
CA VAL A 20 -8.69 -14.23 2.63
C VAL A 20 -7.18 -14.44 2.77
N THR A 21 -6.61 -15.26 1.90
CA THR A 21 -5.17 -15.54 1.88
C THR A 21 -4.41 -14.51 1.04
N PRO A 22 -3.07 -14.41 1.15
CA PRO A 22 -2.27 -13.57 0.26
C PRO A 22 -2.51 -13.85 -1.23
N LEU A 23 -2.72 -15.12 -1.60
CA LEU A 23 -3.03 -15.50 -2.98
C LEU A 23 -4.41 -14.99 -3.43
N ASP A 24 -5.40 -14.99 -2.53
CA ASP A 24 -6.73 -14.44 -2.81
C ASP A 24 -6.64 -12.92 -3.01
N ILE A 25 -5.89 -12.23 -2.14
CA ILE A 25 -5.65 -10.79 -2.23
C ILE A 25 -4.99 -10.44 -3.57
N GLU A 26 -3.95 -11.16 -3.95
CA GLU A 26 -3.25 -10.93 -5.23
C GLU A 26 -4.19 -11.13 -6.42
N ARG A 27 -5.01 -12.18 -6.42
CA ARG A 27 -5.95 -12.48 -7.52
C ARG A 27 -7.11 -11.49 -7.63
N VAL A 28 -7.63 -11.03 -6.50
CA VAL A 28 -8.82 -10.17 -6.47
C VAL A 28 -8.46 -8.69 -6.62
N VAL A 29 -7.39 -8.24 -5.96
CA VAL A 29 -7.02 -6.82 -5.87
C VAL A 29 -5.81 -6.48 -6.73
N GLY A 30 -4.98 -7.47 -7.10
CA GLY A 30 -3.70 -7.24 -7.79
C GLY A 30 -2.58 -6.79 -6.86
N LEU A 31 -2.74 -6.95 -5.53
CA LEU A 31 -1.67 -6.70 -4.57
C LEU A 31 -0.76 -7.91 -4.50
N SER A 32 0.40 -7.82 -5.16
CA SER A 32 1.42 -8.86 -5.16
C SER A 32 1.78 -9.31 -3.75
N GLU A 33 1.78 -10.63 -3.55
CA GLU A 33 2.05 -11.34 -2.29
C GLU A 33 1.14 -10.89 -1.12
N GLY A 34 0.03 -10.21 -1.41
CA GLY A 34 -0.90 -9.70 -0.40
C GLY A 34 -0.31 -8.59 0.49
N ASN A 35 0.80 -7.96 0.11
CA ASN A 35 1.44 -6.94 0.94
C ASN A 35 0.68 -5.61 0.84
N ILE A 36 -0.05 -5.26 1.90
CA ILE A 36 -0.84 -4.01 1.99
C ILE A 36 0.00 -2.73 1.82
N PHE A 37 1.31 -2.82 2.05
CA PHE A 37 2.24 -1.71 1.90
C PHE A 37 2.81 -1.59 0.48
N GLN A 38 2.56 -2.55 -0.41
CA GLN A 38 3.13 -2.62 -1.77
C GLN A 38 4.68 -2.50 -1.74
N GLY A 39 5.30 -3.17 -0.77
CA GLY A 39 6.73 -3.09 -0.45
C GLY A 39 6.95 -3.12 1.05
N GLU A 40 8.07 -3.66 1.50
CA GLU A 40 8.44 -3.79 2.91
C GLU A 40 8.57 -2.43 3.61
N MET A 41 8.28 -2.41 4.92
CA MET A 41 8.51 -1.24 5.77
C MET A 41 9.88 -1.30 6.48
N PHE A 42 10.90 -1.74 5.75
CA PHE A 42 12.28 -1.74 6.20
C PHE A 42 13.09 -0.68 5.47
N SER A 43 14.17 -0.21 6.11
CA SER A 43 15.03 0.85 5.59
C SER A 43 15.39 0.72 4.09
N PRO A 44 15.72 -0.49 3.56
CA PRO A 44 16.03 -0.65 2.13
C PRO A 44 14.88 -0.29 1.17
N GLN A 45 13.62 -0.42 1.60
CA GLN A 45 12.42 -0.16 0.79
C GLN A 45 11.61 1.03 1.33
N MET A 46 12.23 1.95 2.05
CA MET A 46 11.56 3.13 2.63
C MET A 46 12.13 4.44 2.07
N PHE A 47 11.45 5.55 2.39
CA PHE A 47 11.88 6.90 2.04
C PHE A 47 12.09 7.10 0.53
N PHE A 48 13.28 7.54 0.12
CA PHE A 48 13.65 7.82 -1.26
C PHE A 48 13.86 6.55 -2.10
N ASN A 49 13.83 5.36 -1.50
CA ASN A 49 13.88 4.10 -2.22
C ASN A 49 12.48 3.64 -2.70
N ARG A 50 11.41 4.36 -2.36
CA ARG A 50 10.04 4.07 -2.80
C ARG A 50 9.63 4.93 -4.00
N PRO A 51 9.04 4.35 -5.06
CA PRO A 51 8.89 2.91 -5.31
C PRO A 51 10.19 2.26 -5.77
N ALA A 52 11.12 3.04 -6.32
CA ALA A 52 12.47 2.64 -6.65
C ALA A 52 13.38 3.88 -6.58
N PRO A 53 14.69 3.72 -6.33
CA PRO A 53 15.66 4.81 -6.43
C PRO A 53 15.56 5.53 -7.78
N GLY A 54 15.50 6.87 -7.74
CA GLY A 54 15.34 7.72 -8.94
C GLY A 54 13.89 7.94 -9.39
N TRP A 55 12.92 7.19 -8.86
CA TRP A 55 11.49 7.31 -9.19
C TRP A 55 10.64 7.76 -7.99
N ASN A 56 11.27 8.32 -6.96
CA ASN A 56 10.67 8.71 -5.69
C ASN A 56 10.01 10.10 -5.68
N GLN A 57 9.90 10.74 -6.84
CA GLN A 57 9.26 12.05 -7.01
C GLN A 57 7.88 11.94 -7.67
N TYR A 58 7.20 10.80 -7.53
CA TYR A 58 5.85 10.52 -8.05
C TYR A 58 5.75 10.45 -9.58
N ARG A 59 6.62 11.13 -10.34
CA ARG A 59 6.72 11.00 -11.80
C ARG A 59 7.14 9.60 -12.19
N THR A 60 6.69 9.18 -13.37
CA THR A 60 7.16 7.97 -14.05
C THR A 60 7.92 8.36 -15.33
N PRO A 61 8.58 7.41 -16.01
CA PRO A 61 9.17 7.68 -17.31
C PRO A 61 8.13 7.98 -18.41
N ILE A 62 6.83 7.74 -18.14
CA ILE A 62 5.75 7.98 -19.08
C ILE A 62 5.19 9.38 -18.82
N ALA A 63 5.20 10.23 -19.85
CA ALA A 63 4.71 11.59 -19.77
C ALA A 63 3.23 11.62 -19.35
N GLY A 64 2.91 12.45 -18.34
CA GLY A 64 1.56 12.57 -17.81
C GLY A 64 1.11 11.43 -16.89
N TYR A 65 1.99 10.45 -16.59
CA TYR A 65 1.67 9.34 -15.70
C TYR A 65 2.44 9.46 -14.37
N TYR A 66 1.70 9.39 -13.26
CA TYR A 66 2.19 9.60 -11.90
C TYR A 66 1.78 8.44 -10.99
N GLN A 67 2.59 8.19 -9.97
CA GLN A 67 2.35 7.16 -8.95
C GLN A 67 1.88 7.83 -7.66
N CYS A 68 0.85 7.27 -7.02
CA CYS A 68 0.25 7.81 -5.80
C CYS A 68 -0.19 6.75 -4.79
N GLY A 69 0.24 5.49 -5.00
CA GLY A 69 -0.18 4.33 -4.21
C GLY A 69 0.62 4.13 -2.93
N SER A 70 0.33 3.03 -2.24
CA SER A 70 1.04 2.61 -1.02
C SER A 70 2.52 2.31 -1.26
N GLY A 71 2.90 1.97 -2.50
CA GLY A 71 4.27 1.70 -2.89
C GLY A 71 5.16 2.95 -2.96
N THR A 72 4.60 4.17 -2.93
CA THR A 72 5.38 5.42 -2.97
C THR A 72 5.65 5.96 -1.56
N HIS A 73 6.59 6.91 -1.44
CA HIS A 73 6.76 7.66 -0.20
C HIS A 73 5.44 8.38 0.18
N PRO A 74 5.05 8.44 1.47
CA PRO A 74 5.75 7.96 2.67
C PRO A 74 5.56 6.45 2.99
N GLY A 75 4.70 5.76 2.26
CA GLY A 75 4.33 4.38 2.48
C GLY A 75 2.82 4.21 2.45
N GLY A 76 2.34 3.06 2.94
CA GLY A 76 0.91 2.74 2.97
C GLY A 76 0.13 3.34 4.13
N CYS A 77 -0.95 2.62 4.48
CA CYS A 77 -2.04 3.04 5.37
C CYS A 77 -3.04 4.01 4.75
N VAL A 78 -4.17 4.20 5.43
CA VAL A 78 -5.27 5.10 5.03
C VAL A 78 -4.97 6.53 5.51
N ILE A 79 -3.88 7.12 5.01
CA ILE A 79 -3.45 8.49 5.40
C ILE A 79 -3.52 9.51 4.26
N GLY A 80 -3.65 9.06 3.00
CA GLY A 80 -3.79 9.94 1.83
C GLY A 80 -2.54 10.72 1.42
N ALA A 81 -1.41 10.56 2.13
CA ALA A 81 -0.19 11.34 1.88
C ALA A 81 0.39 11.13 0.48
N SER A 82 0.51 9.88 0.00
CA SER A 82 0.98 9.59 -1.36
C SER A 82 0.12 10.27 -2.44
N GLY A 83 -1.20 10.27 -2.25
CA GLY A 83 -2.15 10.96 -3.12
C GLY A 83 -1.93 12.47 -3.14
N LYS A 84 -1.81 13.10 -1.97
CA LYS A 84 -1.55 14.54 -1.85
C LYS A 84 -0.23 14.92 -2.54
N LEU A 85 0.85 14.21 -2.26
CA LEU A 85 2.18 14.55 -2.77
C LEU A 85 2.28 14.34 -4.29
N ALA A 86 1.62 13.31 -4.83
CA ALA A 86 1.50 13.14 -6.27
C ALA A 86 0.68 14.26 -6.91
N ALA A 87 -0.43 14.70 -6.29
CA ALA A 87 -1.24 15.82 -6.77
C ALA A 87 -0.45 17.15 -6.78
N ASP A 88 0.29 17.44 -5.71
CA ASP A 88 1.19 18.60 -5.63
C ASP A 88 2.22 18.55 -6.77
N GLN A 89 2.73 17.34 -7.08
CA GLN A 89 3.67 17.16 -8.17
C GLN A 89 3.05 17.43 -9.55
N ILE A 90 1.83 16.96 -9.79
CA ILE A 90 1.06 17.21 -11.02
C ILE A 90 0.82 18.71 -11.20
N LEU A 91 0.33 19.40 -10.17
CA LEU A 91 0.07 20.84 -10.22
C LEU A 91 1.33 21.63 -10.57
N GLY A 92 2.47 21.26 -9.98
CA GLY A 92 3.76 21.89 -10.29
C GLY A 92 4.24 21.66 -11.73
N ASP A 93 3.91 20.52 -12.34
CA ASP A 93 4.26 20.25 -13.74
C ASP A 93 3.34 20.97 -14.72
N LEU A 94 2.04 21.07 -14.40
CA LEU A 94 1.08 21.82 -15.22
C LEU A 94 1.39 23.32 -15.28
N GLN A 95 2.03 23.87 -14.25
CA GLN A 95 2.44 25.27 -14.21
C GLN A 95 3.72 25.58 -15.00
N ARG A 96 4.46 24.55 -15.45
CA ARG A 96 5.70 24.71 -16.23
C ARG A 96 5.46 24.69 -17.75
N VAL A 97 4.24 24.35 -18.16
CA VAL A 97 3.77 24.38 -19.56
C VAL A 97 3.16 25.76 -19.84
#